data_AF-A0A6A6Z288-F1
#
_entry.id   AF-A0A6A6Z288-F1
#
_cell.length_a   1.000
_cell.length_b   1.000
_cell.length_c   1.000
_cell.angle_alpha   90.00
_cell.angle_beta   90.00
_cell.angle_gamma   90.00
#
_symmetry.space_group_name_H-M   'P 1'
#
loop_
_entity.id
_entity.type
_entity.pdbx_description
1 polymer ?
#
loop_
_entity_poly.entity_id
_entity_poly.type
_entity_poly.pdbx_seq_one_letter_code
_entity_poly.pdbx_strand_id
1 'polypeptide(L)'
;MYTGNYALAEAEEGTGVSTHAKIWVLADMLVAPRLQNLAMARLFAENISEPEHPERSKLLYVIDLRIMHFLYSNTTEESKLRRFFEDAVITHWDNPGMIEFEDGEDTEDAWDELLDENPIFRKALLFDLTRPRAARKRILRAMEAYFVGASWAHVHEKKRKFDELD
;
A
#
# COMPACT_ATOMS: atom_id res chain seq x y z
N MET A 1 17.44 -22.61 2.53
CA MET A 1 18.43 -21.56 2.83
C MET A 1 18.34 -20.58 1.67
N TYR A 2 17.67 -19.45 1.87
CA TYR A 2 17.32 -18.51 0.79
C TYR A 2 18.48 -17.53 0.62
N THR A 3 19.23 -17.64 -0.48
CA THR A 3 20.27 -16.68 -0.86
C THR A 3 19.77 -15.89 -2.06
N GLY A 4 18.78 -15.03 -1.82
CA GLY A 4 18.43 -13.97 -2.76
C GLY A 4 19.54 -12.93 -2.77
N ASN A 5 19.97 -12.51 -3.95
CA ASN A 5 21.01 -11.50 -4.13
C ASN A 5 20.41 -10.13 -3.78
N TYR A 6 20.45 -9.75 -2.50
CA TYR A 6 19.98 -8.44 -2.03
C TYR A 6 21.10 -7.43 -2.23
N ALA A 7 21.18 -6.87 -3.42
CA ALA A 7 21.68 -5.51 -3.54
C ALA A 7 20.69 -4.66 -2.75
N LEU A 8 21.03 -4.36 -1.49
CA LEU A 8 20.46 -3.22 -0.77
C LEU A 8 20.77 -2.04 -1.68
N ALA A 9 19.79 -1.68 -2.52
CA ALA A 9 19.85 -0.52 -3.39
C ALA A 9 20.38 0.62 -2.53
N GLU A 10 21.54 1.13 -2.95
CA GLU A 10 22.20 2.26 -2.33
C GLU A 10 21.15 3.32 -2.06
N ALA A 11 21.26 3.98 -0.90
CA ALA A 11 20.33 5.02 -0.49
C ALA A 11 20.49 6.24 -1.42
N GLU A 12 19.99 6.11 -2.65
CA GLU A 12 19.83 7.19 -3.60
C GLU A 12 18.70 8.08 -3.08
N GLU A 13 19.11 9.25 -2.58
CA GLU A 13 18.24 10.42 -2.49
C GLU A 13 17.57 10.62 -3.85
N GLY A 14 16.28 10.26 -3.95
CA GLY A 14 15.48 10.45 -5.17
C GLY A 14 14.72 9.24 -5.70
N THR A 15 14.79 8.06 -5.06
CA THR A 15 14.21 6.81 -5.60
C THR A 15 12.67 6.75 -5.75
N GLY A 16 11.91 7.81 -5.48
CA GLY A 16 10.45 7.84 -5.62
C GLY A 16 9.68 6.95 -4.62
N VAL A 17 10.28 5.87 -4.14
CA VAL A 17 9.66 4.87 -3.25
C VAL A 17 9.60 5.36 -1.79
N SER A 18 8.41 5.30 -1.20
CA SER A 18 8.15 5.64 0.21
C SER A 18 9.13 4.96 1.19
N THR A 19 9.75 5.76 2.06
CA THR A 19 10.60 5.27 3.15
C THR A 19 9.86 4.27 4.05
N HIS A 20 8.58 4.48 4.30
CA HIS A 20 7.79 3.56 5.12
C HIS A 20 7.53 2.22 4.42
N ALA A 21 7.39 2.20 3.09
CA ALA A 21 7.34 0.95 2.33
C ALA A 21 8.66 0.16 2.44
N LYS A 22 9.80 0.86 2.34
CA LYS A 22 11.13 0.25 2.54
C LYS A 22 11.30 -0.31 3.96
N ILE A 23 10.90 0.46 4.98
CA ILE A 23 10.94 0.01 6.38
C ILE A 23 10.04 -1.22 6.57
N TRP A 24 8.86 -1.24 5.94
CA TRP A 24 7.97 -2.39 6.03
C TRP A 24 8.61 -3.66 5.46
N VAL A 25 9.24 -3.58 4.28
CA VAL A 25 9.96 -4.71 3.65
C VAL A 25 11.12 -5.18 4.54
N LEU A 26 11.91 -4.25 5.07
CA LEU A 26 13.01 -4.59 5.99
C LEU A 26 12.48 -5.29 7.26
N ALA A 27 11.37 -4.80 7.80
CA ALA A 27 10.75 -5.38 8.97
C ALA A 27 10.21 -6.80 8.71
N ASP A 28 9.71 -7.08 7.51
CA ASP A 28 9.30 -8.42 7.08
C ASP A 28 10.50 -9.38 7.08
N MET A 29 11.63 -8.96 6.50
CA MET A 29 12.88 -9.73 6.49
C MET A 29 13.42 -10.02 7.89
N LEU A 30 13.24 -9.08 8.82
CA LEU A 30 13.64 -9.21 10.23
C LEU A 30 12.60 -9.96 11.08
N VAL A 31 11.48 -10.40 10.50
CA VAL A 31 10.36 -11.04 11.20
C VAL A 31 9.87 -10.18 12.37
N ALA A 32 9.74 -8.87 12.12
CA ALA A 32 9.40 -7.85 13.10
C ALA A 32 7.98 -7.27 12.86
N PRO A 33 6.90 -8.02 13.19
CA PRO A 33 5.52 -7.63 12.83
C PRO A 33 5.06 -6.32 13.48
N ARG A 34 5.60 -5.96 14.65
CA ARG A 34 5.32 -4.65 15.27
C ARG A 34 5.84 -3.49 14.43
N LEU A 35 7.02 -3.66 13.83
CA LEU A 35 7.61 -2.64 12.97
C LEU A 35 6.90 -2.59 11.62
N GLN A 36 6.48 -3.73 11.06
CA GLN A 36 5.59 -3.79 9.88
C GLN A 36 4.30 -3.01 10.14
N ASN A 37 3.65 -3.23 11.28
CA ASN A 37 2.39 -2.54 11.62
C ASN A 37 2.59 -1.04 11.85
N LEU A 38 3.71 -0.63 12.45
CA LEU A 38 4.06 0.78 12.60
C LEU A 38 4.27 1.45 11.23
N ALA A 39 5.03 0.81 10.34
CA ALA A 39 5.27 1.29 8.99
C ALA A 39 3.98 1.37 8.17
N MET A 40 3.11 0.35 8.28
CA MET A 40 1.80 0.33 7.63
C MET A 40 0.89 1.47 8.15
N ALA A 41 0.88 1.73 9.46
CA ALA A 41 0.10 2.83 10.02
C ALA A 41 0.55 4.20 9.49
N ARG A 42 1.86 4.37 9.27
CA ARG A 42 2.41 5.58 8.64
C ARG A 42 2.01 5.69 7.17
N LEU A 43 2.13 4.60 6.40
CA LEU A 43 1.68 4.56 5.00
C LEU A 43 0.19 4.87 4.86
N PHE A 44 -0.64 4.33 5.74
CA PHE A 44 -2.08 4.57 5.74
C PHE A 44 -2.40 6.06 5.98
N ALA A 45 -1.71 6.69 6.93
CA ALA A 45 -1.85 8.12 7.21
C ALA A 45 -1.36 9.01 6.05
N GLU A 46 -0.37 8.55 5.27
CA GLU A 46 0.15 9.27 4.09
C GLU A 46 -0.76 9.14 2.86
N ASN A 47 -1.42 8.00 2.68
CA ASN A 47 -2.19 7.72 1.45
C ASN A 47 -3.70 7.95 1.59
N ILE A 48 -4.20 8.23 2.79
CA ILE A 48 -5.64 8.43 3.02
C ILE A 48 -5.88 9.87 3.43
N SER A 49 -6.35 10.66 2.47
CA SER A 49 -7.06 11.90 2.76
C SER A 49 -8.24 11.61 3.69
N GLU A 50 -8.25 12.23 4.86
CA GLU A 50 -9.51 12.48 5.56
C GLU A 50 -10.36 13.37 4.67
N PRO A 51 -11.52 12.91 4.17
CA PRO A 51 -12.36 13.68 3.26
C PRO A 51 -12.88 14.98 3.90
N GLU A 52 -12.80 15.11 5.23
CA GLU A 52 -13.28 16.26 5.99
C GLU A 52 -12.27 17.42 6.03
N HIS A 53 -11.00 17.19 5.68
CA HIS A 53 -9.94 18.19 5.77
C HIS A 53 -8.96 18.16 4.58
N PRO A 54 -9.42 18.50 3.35
CA PRO A 54 -8.58 18.52 2.15
C PRO A 54 -7.34 19.44 2.27
N GLU A 55 -7.37 20.43 3.16
CA GLU A 55 -6.26 21.35 3.45
C GLU A 55 -5.11 20.68 4.23
N ARG A 56 -5.40 19.60 4.99
CA ARG A 56 -4.42 18.78 5.71
C ARG A 56 -3.86 17.64 4.87
N SER A 57 -4.50 17.33 3.75
CA SER A 57 -4.11 16.31 2.77
C SER A 57 -2.89 16.69 1.90
N LYS A 58 -2.01 17.59 2.37
CA LYS A 58 -0.87 18.08 1.59
C LYS A 58 0.29 17.09 1.43
N LEU A 59 0.15 15.86 1.94
CA LEU A 59 1.16 14.82 1.84
C LEU A 59 0.57 13.54 1.23
N LEU A 60 -0.28 13.67 0.21
CA LEU A 60 -0.71 12.51 -0.55
C LEU A 60 0.49 12.00 -1.33
N TYR A 61 1.03 10.88 -0.87
CA TYR A 61 2.03 10.15 -1.59
C TYR A 61 1.42 9.69 -2.92
N VAL A 62 1.96 10.18 -4.03
CA VAL A 62 1.52 9.78 -5.37
C VAL A 62 2.05 8.36 -5.61
N ILE A 63 1.16 7.45 -5.99
CA ILE A 63 1.53 6.07 -6.34
C ILE A 63 1.97 6.08 -7.80
N ASP A 64 3.25 5.80 -8.01
CA ASP A 64 3.87 5.68 -9.31
C ASP A 64 4.23 4.22 -9.65
N LEU A 65 4.71 4.00 -10.87
CA LEU A 65 5.17 2.68 -11.30
C LEU A 65 6.39 2.20 -10.52
N ARG A 66 7.27 3.12 -10.08
CA ARG A 66 8.49 2.77 -9.33
C ARG A 66 8.15 2.08 -8.02
N ILE A 67 7.17 2.58 -7.27
CA ILE A 67 6.73 1.91 -6.04
C ILE A 67 6.06 0.57 -6.35
N MET A 68 5.26 0.47 -7.41
CA MET A 68 4.64 -0.81 -7.77
C MET A 68 5.71 -1.86 -8.11
N HIS A 69 6.67 -1.55 -8.99
CA HIS A 69 7.77 -2.45 -9.30
C HIS A 69 8.58 -2.83 -8.05
N PHE A 70 8.89 -1.86 -7.18
CA PHE A 70 9.55 -2.14 -5.91
C PHE A 70 8.78 -3.17 -5.08
N LEU A 71 7.46 -3.02 -4.94
CA LEU A 71 6.62 -3.96 -4.20
C LEU A 71 6.59 -5.33 -4.84
N TYR A 72 6.44 -5.40 -6.17
CA TYR A 72 6.43 -6.66 -6.89
C TYR A 72 7.76 -7.42 -6.79
N SER A 73 8.89 -6.71 -6.77
CA SER A 73 10.22 -7.33 -6.61
C SER A 73 10.58 -7.70 -5.16
N ASN A 74 10.02 -7.02 -4.15
CA ASN A 74 10.48 -7.13 -2.76
C ASN A 74 9.48 -7.76 -1.79
N THR A 75 8.31 -8.19 -2.26
CA THR A 75 7.28 -8.81 -1.41
C THR A 75 6.75 -10.09 -2.04
N THR A 76 6.00 -10.91 -1.28
CA THR A 76 5.23 -12.02 -1.85
C THR A 76 3.85 -11.56 -2.29
N GLU A 77 3.17 -12.39 -3.08
CA GLU A 77 1.80 -12.12 -3.54
C GLU A 77 0.80 -11.96 -2.38
N GLU A 78 0.99 -12.68 -1.27
CA GLU A 78 0.12 -12.56 -0.09
C GLU A 78 0.48 -11.38 0.83
N SER A 79 1.49 -10.57 0.46
CA SER A 79 1.96 -9.46 1.29
C SER A 79 0.86 -8.43 1.56
N LYS A 80 0.73 -8.05 2.84
CA LYS A 80 -0.19 -6.99 3.24
C LYS A 80 0.19 -5.63 2.65
N LEU A 81 1.48 -5.39 2.41
CA LEU A 81 1.97 -4.18 1.79
C LEU A 81 1.58 -4.10 0.32
N ARG A 82 1.81 -5.18 -0.43
CA ARG A 82 1.41 -5.25 -1.85
C ARG A 82 -0.09 -5.02 -1.99
N ARG A 83 -0.88 -5.75 -1.22
CA ARG A 83 -2.34 -5.64 -1.21
C ARG A 83 -2.82 -4.23 -0.84
N PHE A 84 -2.16 -3.55 0.09
CA PHE A 84 -2.50 -2.18 0.45
C PHE A 84 -2.35 -1.24 -0.75
N PHE A 85 -1.22 -1.31 -1.47
CA PHE A 85 -0.99 -0.48 -2.64
C PHE A 85 -1.88 -0.86 -3.82
N GLU A 86 -2.13 -2.15 -4.08
CA GLU A 86 -3.10 -2.55 -5.10
C GLU A 86 -4.51 -2.03 -4.80
N ASP A 87 -4.99 -2.19 -3.56
CA ASP A 87 -6.29 -1.68 -3.14
C ASP A 87 -6.34 -0.14 -3.25
N ALA A 88 -5.23 0.56 -2.97
CA ALA A 88 -5.11 2.01 -3.11
C ALA A 88 -5.12 2.44 -4.58
N VAL A 89 -4.38 1.77 -5.46
CA VAL A 89 -4.38 2.01 -6.91
C VAL A 89 -5.77 1.84 -7.48
N ILE A 90 -6.47 0.74 -7.15
CA ILE A 90 -7.82 0.52 -7.67
C ILE A 90 -8.79 1.59 -7.13
N THR A 91 -8.64 1.97 -5.85
CA THR A 91 -9.49 3.01 -5.24
C THR A 91 -9.29 4.38 -5.88
N HIS A 92 -8.08 4.69 -6.34
CA HIS A 92 -7.68 6.00 -6.80
C HIS A 92 -7.35 6.07 -8.30
N TRP A 93 -7.65 5.03 -9.08
CA TRP A 93 -7.30 4.93 -10.50
C TRP A 93 -7.69 6.16 -11.32
N ASP A 94 -8.89 6.71 -11.09
CA ASP A 94 -9.40 7.89 -11.82
C ASP A 94 -8.95 9.23 -11.20
N ASN A 95 -7.97 9.23 -10.28
CA ASN A 95 -7.47 10.41 -9.61
C ASN A 95 -6.00 10.68 -9.97
N PRO A 96 -5.73 11.58 -10.94
CA PRO A 96 -4.37 11.89 -11.37
C PRO A 96 -3.52 12.60 -10.29
N GLY A 97 -4.15 13.10 -9.21
CA GLY A 97 -3.41 13.60 -8.04
C GLY A 97 -2.95 12.52 -7.06
N MET A 98 -3.29 11.25 -7.33
CA MET A 98 -2.96 10.09 -6.48
C MET A 98 -2.22 9.00 -7.23
N ILE A 99 -2.47 8.87 -8.53
CA ILE A 99 -1.77 7.93 -9.41
C ILE A 99 -1.00 8.76 -10.44
N GLU A 100 0.30 8.54 -10.51
CA GLU A 100 1.15 9.19 -11.50
C GLU A 100 0.99 8.47 -12.84
N PHE A 101 0.35 9.19 -13.77
CA PHE A 101 0.28 8.82 -15.19
C PHE A 101 1.08 9.80 -16.07
N GLU A 102 1.57 10.91 -15.51
CA GLU A 102 2.23 11.97 -16.26
C GLU A 102 3.71 12.04 -15.87
N ASP A 103 4.57 11.34 -16.61
CA ASP A 103 5.97 11.72 -16.84
C ASP A 103 6.51 10.96 -18.07
N GLY A 104 6.03 11.35 -19.26
CA GLY A 104 6.55 10.91 -20.56
C GLY A 104 5.66 9.94 -21.36
N GLU A 105 5.95 9.80 -22.65
CA GLU A 105 5.18 9.02 -23.66
C GLU A 105 5.08 7.50 -23.34
N ASP A 106 5.81 6.99 -22.34
CA ASP A 106 5.94 5.56 -22.01
C ASP A 106 5.16 5.11 -20.75
N THR A 107 4.34 5.97 -20.13
CA THR A 107 3.74 5.69 -18.81
C THR A 107 2.43 4.90 -18.84
N GLU A 108 1.54 5.11 -19.83
CA GLU A 108 0.36 4.26 -20.01
C GLU A 108 0.76 2.84 -20.41
N ASP A 109 1.69 2.70 -21.35
CA ASP A 109 2.23 1.42 -21.81
C ASP A 109 2.92 0.65 -20.65
N ALA A 110 3.60 1.35 -19.74
CA ALA A 110 4.24 0.72 -18.59
C ALA A 110 3.23 0.29 -17.50
N TRP A 111 2.11 0.99 -17.32
CA TRP A 111 1.01 0.49 -16.50
C TRP A 111 0.35 -0.73 -17.14
N ASP A 112 0.15 -0.74 -18.46
CA ASP A 112 -0.37 -1.91 -19.17
C ASP A 112 0.58 -3.11 -19.06
N GLU A 113 1.89 -2.92 -19.20
CA GLU A 113 2.89 -3.96 -18.99
C GLU A 113 2.82 -4.53 -17.56
N LEU A 114 2.80 -3.67 -16.55
CA LEU A 114 2.66 -4.10 -15.15
C LEU A 114 1.36 -4.92 -14.95
N LEU A 115 0.25 -4.50 -15.55
CA LEU A 115 -1.04 -5.18 -15.43
C LEU A 115 -1.06 -6.52 -16.19
N ASP A 116 -0.36 -6.61 -17.33
CA ASP A 116 -0.23 -7.84 -18.11
C ASP A 116 0.63 -8.89 -17.40
N GLU A 117 1.71 -8.46 -16.75
CA GLU A 117 2.52 -9.32 -15.90
C GLU A 117 1.76 -9.79 -14.65
N ASN A 118 0.77 -9.02 -14.19
CA ASN A 118 0.04 -9.24 -12.94
C ASN A 118 -1.48 -9.40 -13.17
N PRO A 119 -1.93 -10.51 -13.79
CA PRO A 119 -3.31 -10.68 -14.26
C PRO A 119 -4.36 -10.69 -13.15
N ILE A 120 -3.98 -11.06 -11.92
CA ILE A 120 -4.88 -11.02 -10.75
C ILE A 120 -5.18 -9.56 -10.39
N PHE A 121 -4.15 -8.71 -10.36
CA PHE A 121 -4.28 -7.28 -10.11
C PHE A 121 -5.09 -6.60 -11.22
N ARG A 122 -4.78 -6.89 -12.49
CA ARG A 122 -5.56 -6.41 -13.65
C ARG A 122 -7.03 -6.78 -13.55
N LYS A 123 -7.34 -8.04 -13.22
CA LYS A 123 -8.72 -8.49 -13.07
C LYS A 123 -9.45 -7.76 -11.95
N ALA A 124 -8.79 -7.52 -10.82
CA ALA A 124 -9.37 -6.78 -9.70
C ALA A 124 -9.67 -5.32 -10.09
N LEU A 125 -8.72 -4.66 -10.77
CA LEU A 125 -8.87 -3.30 -11.28
C LEU A 125 -10.04 -3.20 -12.28
N LEU A 126 -10.04 -4.02 -13.34
CA LEU A 126 -11.09 -4.01 -14.35
C LEU A 126 -12.47 -4.27 -13.75
N PHE A 127 -12.57 -5.21 -12.82
CA PHE A 127 -13.83 -5.51 -12.14
C PHE A 127 -14.39 -4.31 -11.39
N ASP A 128 -13.54 -3.50 -10.75
CA ASP A 128 -14.01 -2.26 -10.11
C ASP A 128 -14.37 -1.17 -11.13
N LEU A 129 -13.58 -1.05 -12.20
CA LEU A 129 -13.84 -0.08 -13.27
C LEU A 129 -15.17 -0.32 -13.99
N THR A 130 -15.63 -1.57 -14.08
CA THR A 130 -16.97 -1.90 -14.64
C THR A 130 -18.14 -1.35 -13.81
N ARG A 131 -17.91 -0.94 -12.56
CA ARG A 131 -18.95 -0.38 -11.70
C ARG A 131 -19.08 1.12 -11.94
N PRO A 132 -20.31 1.67 -11.88
CA PRO A 132 -20.51 3.12 -11.90
C PRO A 132 -19.69 3.80 -10.80
N ARG A 133 -19.04 4.93 -11.10
CA ARG A 133 -18.16 5.65 -10.15
C ARG A 133 -18.84 5.93 -8.79
N ALA A 134 -20.11 6.28 -8.80
CA ALA A 134 -20.91 6.50 -7.58
C ALA A 134 -21.16 5.22 -6.75
N ALA A 135 -21.02 4.05 -7.37
CA ALA A 135 -21.19 2.73 -6.76
C ALA A 135 -19.86 2.02 -6.47
N ARG A 136 -18.72 2.57 -6.92
CA ARG A 136 -17.39 2.07 -6.55
C ARG A 136 -17.21 2.27 -5.05
N LYS A 137 -17.19 1.16 -4.31
CA LYS A 137 -16.84 1.19 -2.89
C LYS A 137 -15.35 1.46 -2.80
N ARG A 138 -14.91 2.25 -1.82
CA ARG A 138 -13.48 2.32 -1.46
C ARG A 138 -13.01 0.88 -1.23
N ILE A 139 -12.19 0.36 -2.14
CA ILE A 139 -11.61 -0.97 -2.00
C ILE A 139 -10.61 -0.97 -0.86
N LEU A 140 -9.93 0.17 -0.68
CA LEU A 140 -9.09 0.45 0.45
C LEU A 140 -9.86 0.21 1.75
N ARG A 141 -9.44 -0.86 2.44
CA ARG A 141 -10.09 -1.38 3.64
C ARG A 141 -9.67 -0.54 4.85
N ALA A 142 -10.29 -0.81 5.98
CA ALA A 142 -9.79 -0.32 7.26
C ALA A 142 -8.32 -0.74 7.46
N MET A 143 -7.53 0.12 8.10
CA MET A 143 -6.08 -0.03 8.29
C MET A 143 -5.71 -1.41 8.85
N GLU A 144 -6.50 -1.92 9.79
CA GLU A 144 -6.30 -3.19 10.47
C GLU A 144 -6.29 -4.38 9.51
N ALA A 145 -6.94 -4.28 8.35
CA ALA A 145 -6.92 -5.33 7.33
C ALA A 145 -5.51 -5.57 6.75
N TYR A 146 -4.63 -4.58 6.85
CA TYR A 146 -3.25 -4.58 6.34
C TYR A 146 -2.20 -4.82 7.42
N PHE A 147 -2.60 -5.04 8.68
CA PHE A 147 -1.66 -5.41 9.73
C PHE A 147 -1.28 -6.89 9.67
N VAL A 148 -0.05 -7.17 10.11
CA VAL A 148 0.56 -8.50 10.19
C VAL A 148 0.47 -9.01 11.63
N GLY A 149 0.08 -10.29 11.76
CA GLY A 149 -0.04 -11.02 13.02
C GLY A 149 -1.34 -10.73 13.81
N ALA A 150 -1.67 -11.60 14.76
CA ALA A 150 -2.90 -11.55 15.56
C ALA A 150 -2.90 -10.46 16.68
N SER A 151 -1.95 -9.52 16.65
CA SER A 151 -1.60 -8.71 17.83
C SER A 151 -2.52 -7.53 18.12
N TRP A 152 -3.42 -7.12 17.22
CA TRP A 152 -4.32 -5.99 17.50
C TRP A 152 -5.67 -6.39 18.10
N ALA A 153 -6.14 -7.63 17.86
CA ALA A 153 -7.33 -8.16 18.52
C ALA A 153 -7.15 -8.24 20.05
N HIS A 154 -5.95 -8.61 20.52
CA HIS A 154 -5.64 -8.73 21.95
C HIS A 154 -5.48 -7.37 22.67
N VAL A 155 -5.22 -6.28 21.94
CA VAL A 155 -5.06 -4.94 22.55
C VAL A 155 -6.42 -4.36 22.94
N HIS A 156 -7.47 -4.62 22.15
CA HIS A 156 -8.83 -4.21 22.49
C HIS A 156 -9.49 -5.11 23.53
N GLU A 157 -9.17 -6.41 23.56
CA GLU A 157 -9.72 -7.32 24.56
C GLU A 157 -9.17 -7.06 25.98
N LYS A 158 -7.93 -6.57 26.09
CA LYS A 158 -7.37 -6.13 27.39
C LYS A 158 -7.93 -4.80 27.87
N LYS A 159 -8.24 -3.85 26.97
CA LYS A 159 -8.91 -2.60 27.36
C LYS A 159 -10.32 -2.87 27.87
N ARG A 160 -11.08 -3.71 27.17
CA ARG A 160 -12.45 -4.04 27.56
C ARG A 160 -12.55 -4.77 28.91
N LYS A 161 -11.60 -5.65 29.23
CA LYS A 161 -11.52 -6.29 30.55
C LYS A 161 -11.11 -5.35 31.68
N PHE A 162 -10.49 -4.22 31.38
CA PHE A 162 -10.09 -3.22 32.38
C PHE A 162 -11.25 -2.26 32.68
N ASP A 163 -12.05 -1.90 31.68
CA ASP A 163 -13.23 -1.03 31.82
C ASP A 163 -14.45 -1.77 32.43
N GLU A 164 -14.42 -3.10 32.52
CA GLU A 164 -15.45 -3.93 33.19
C GLU A 164 -15.11 -4.21 34.68
N LEU A 165 -14.03 -3.61 35.22
CA LEU A 165 -13.55 -3.78 36.60
C LEU A 165 -13.62 -2.51 37.47
N ASP A 166 -14.16 -1.40 36.93
CA ASP A 166 -14.54 -0.17 37.66
C ASP A 166 -16.07 -0.01 37.70
#